data_AF-A0A1Y4D0Y5-F1
#
_entry.id   AF-A0A1Y4D0Y5-F1
#
_cell.length_a   1.000
_cell.length_b   1.000
_cell.length_c   1.000
_cell.angle_alpha   90.00
_cell.angle_beta   90.00
_cell.angle_gamma   90.00
#
_symmetry.space_group_name_H-M   'P 1'
#
loop_
_entity.id
_entity.type
_entity.pdbx_description
1 polymer ?
#
loop_
_entity_poly.entity_id
_entity_poly.type
_entity_poly.pdbx_seq_one_letter_code
_entity_poly.pdbx_strand_id
1 'polypeptide(L)'
;MMGQIDERNLIRTYKNEFLLQGIRLENAGKPARTLLTTRGEITYKRTMMVPADEESRAKLKEQHKCSSVFPLDKVLGIHKLPFKMSPKMMLLCVFYGQNQPSYKAAAEILADLGNIQVSSETIRKVVNEVGGKLFEEDCAKSGETYENCSIDFNPPDENAILYAEVDGAALNTRTKDDNGSTWRENKLGVCFKSDDIKQYVNPRTGDLEHRIEARQYVSYLGKAVEFRKHLFDMLVENGYGQGRQVVLLSDGAAWIANMAQEDYPGCLHILDITWMKMFTRMPGKCFRMMKASTAHGQKISARCSAMDVSMKYLRYWQHYLQFKIEIASICRIT
;
A
#
# COMPACT_ATOMS: atom_id res chain seq x y z
N MET A 1 -3.78 33.95 4.56
CA MET A 1 -4.32 34.67 3.38
C MET A 1 -3.37 34.42 2.22
N MET A 2 -3.74 33.60 1.24
CA MET A 2 -3.04 33.62 -0.05
C MET A 2 -3.40 34.96 -0.70
N GLY A 3 -2.40 35.78 -1.01
CA GLY A 3 -2.61 37.03 -1.75
C GLY A 3 -3.35 36.75 -3.07
N GLN A 4 -4.17 37.69 -3.52
CA GLN A 4 -4.80 37.58 -4.83
C GLN A 4 -3.71 37.39 -5.89
N ILE A 5 -3.81 36.31 -6.66
CA ILE A 5 -2.87 36.03 -7.76
C ILE A 5 -3.10 37.10 -8.84
N ASP A 6 -2.12 37.97 -9.04
CA ASP A 6 -2.13 38.94 -10.13
C ASP A 6 -1.78 38.24 -11.45
N GLU A 7 -2.81 37.90 -12.21
CA GLU A 7 -2.68 37.20 -13.49
C GLU A 7 -1.85 38.02 -14.51
N ARG A 8 -1.86 39.36 -14.47
CA ARG A 8 -1.09 40.19 -15.41
C ARG A 8 0.40 40.09 -15.14
N ASN A 9 0.78 40.21 -13.86
CA ASN A 9 2.17 40.03 -13.45
C ASN A 9 2.64 38.60 -13.75
N LEU A 10 1.79 37.60 -13.48
CA LEU A 10 2.09 36.21 -13.79
C LEU A 10 2.36 35.98 -15.28
N ILE A 11 1.52 36.54 -16.15
CA ILE A 11 1.70 36.48 -17.61
C ILE A 11 3.05 37.08 -18.02
N ARG A 12 3.39 38.26 -17.49
CA ARG A 12 4.65 38.95 -17.81
C ARG A 12 5.86 38.12 -17.39
N THR A 13 5.84 37.59 -16.16
CA THR A 13 6.93 36.75 -15.63
C THR A 13 7.15 35.54 -16.52
N TYR A 14 6.08 34.81 -16.85
CA TYR A 14 6.17 33.63 -17.70
C TYR A 14 6.68 33.94 -19.10
N LYS A 15 6.24 35.05 -19.72
CA LYS A 15 6.78 35.46 -21.03
C LYS A 15 8.29 35.70 -20.96
N ASN A 16 8.78 36.34 -19.90
CA ASN A 16 10.21 36.60 -19.72
C ASN A 16 10.98 35.30 -19.47
N GLU A 17 10.48 34.39 -18.62
CA GLU A 17 11.10 33.09 -18.34
C GLU A 17 11.28 32.25 -19.61
N PHE A 18 10.25 32.16 -20.45
CA PHE A 18 10.32 31.42 -21.70
C PHE A 18 11.16 32.15 -22.75
N LEU A 19 11.17 33.48 -22.76
CA LEU A 19 12.02 34.26 -23.66
C LEU A 19 13.52 34.03 -23.37
N LEU A 20 13.90 33.90 -22.09
CA LEU A 20 15.27 33.53 -21.69
C LEU A 20 15.69 32.14 -22.20
N GLN A 21 14.72 31.25 -22.45
CA GLN A 21 14.93 29.94 -23.06
C GLN A 21 14.87 29.99 -24.60
N GLY A 22 14.76 31.19 -25.19
CA GLY A 22 14.63 31.38 -26.63
C GLY A 22 13.26 30.94 -27.17
N ILE A 23 12.22 30.95 -26.34
CA ILE A 23 10.83 30.59 -26.70
C ILE A 23 9.96 31.84 -26.59
N ARG A 24 9.44 32.32 -27.71
CA ARG A 24 8.52 33.47 -27.75
C ARG A 24 7.07 32.99 -27.62
N LEU A 25 6.36 33.52 -26.63
CA LEU A 25 4.96 33.17 -26.33
C LEU A 25 4.01 34.36 -26.51
N GLU A 26 2.85 34.09 -27.10
CA GLU A 26 1.76 35.05 -27.31
C GLU A 26 0.46 34.59 -26.65
N ASN A 27 -0.41 35.55 -26.32
CA ASN A 27 -1.65 35.24 -25.61
C ASN A 27 -2.71 34.76 -26.61
N ALA A 28 -3.25 33.57 -26.40
CA ALA A 28 -4.28 32.95 -27.23
C ALA A 28 -5.59 32.79 -26.46
N GLY A 29 -6.10 33.89 -25.90
CA GLY A 29 -7.39 33.92 -25.22
C GLY A 29 -7.40 33.28 -23.82
N LYS A 30 -8.62 33.08 -23.28
CA LYS A 30 -8.85 32.58 -21.91
C LYS A 30 -9.82 31.39 -21.88
N PRO A 31 -9.40 30.18 -22.32
CA PRO A 31 -10.26 29.01 -22.26
C PRO A 31 -10.69 28.67 -20.82
N ALA A 32 -11.92 28.18 -20.67
CA ALA A 32 -12.41 27.68 -19.39
C ALA A 32 -11.81 26.29 -19.07
N ARG A 33 -11.61 25.99 -17.79
CA ARG A 33 -11.33 24.65 -17.26
C ARG A 33 -12.31 24.36 -16.14
N THR A 34 -12.83 23.15 -16.11
CA THR A 34 -13.60 22.63 -14.98
C THR A 34 -12.76 21.61 -14.25
N LEU A 35 -12.73 21.73 -12.92
CA LEU A 35 -12.06 20.79 -12.02
C LEU A 35 -13.05 20.32 -10.95
N LEU A 36 -13.06 19.01 -10.71
CA LEU A 36 -13.75 18.44 -9.57
C LEU A 36 -12.94 18.65 -8.28
N THR A 37 -13.58 19.21 -7.26
CA THR A 37 -12.98 19.38 -5.94
C THR A 37 -13.82 18.68 -4.88
N THR A 38 -13.32 18.61 -3.65
CA THR A 38 -14.07 18.12 -2.49
C THR A 38 -15.30 18.97 -2.14
N ARG A 39 -15.47 20.14 -2.77
CA ARG A 39 -16.63 21.02 -2.59
C ARG A 39 -17.53 21.09 -3.83
N GLY A 40 -17.31 20.18 -4.79
CA GLY A 40 -17.99 20.19 -6.08
C GLY A 40 -17.13 20.75 -7.20
N GLU A 41 -17.76 20.98 -8.34
CA GLU A 41 -17.09 21.44 -9.55
C GLU A 41 -16.80 22.94 -9.52
N ILE A 42 -15.57 23.30 -9.89
CA ILE A 42 -15.15 24.69 -10.05
C ILE A 42 -14.76 24.91 -11.51
N THR A 43 -15.41 25.88 -12.14
CA THR A 43 -15.06 26.32 -13.49
C THR A 43 -14.39 27.68 -13.43
N TYR A 44 -13.20 27.80 -14.02
CA TYR A 44 -12.45 29.05 -14.06
C TYR A 44 -11.84 29.28 -15.45
N LYS A 45 -11.65 30.55 -15.81
CA LYS A 45 -10.99 30.96 -17.06
C LYS A 45 -9.52 31.18 -16.77
N ARG A 46 -8.66 30.78 -17.70
CA ARG A 46 -7.19 30.86 -17.56
C ARG A 46 -6.58 31.33 -18.86
N THR A 47 -5.59 32.21 -18.78
CA THR A 47 -4.86 32.66 -19.98
C THR A 47 -4.10 31.50 -20.62
N MET A 48 -4.31 31.30 -21.91
CA MET A 48 -3.54 30.36 -22.73
C MET A 48 -2.43 31.12 -23.45
N MET A 49 -1.23 30.57 -23.41
CA MET A 49 -0.09 31.06 -24.19
C MET A 49 0.32 30.04 -25.23
N VAL A 50 0.56 30.50 -26.46
CA VAL A 50 1.00 29.67 -27.58
C VAL A 50 2.31 30.23 -28.15
N PRO A 51 3.15 29.39 -28.78
CA PRO A 51 4.33 29.85 -29.50
C PRO A 51 3.98 30.87 -30.59
N ALA A 52 4.75 31.96 -30.67
CA ALA A 52 4.58 32.99 -31.69
C ALA A 52 5.04 32.53 -33.09
N ASP A 53 6.03 31.65 -33.12
CA ASP A 53 6.72 31.18 -34.33
C ASP A 53 6.99 29.67 -34.28
N GLU A 54 7.39 29.10 -35.41
CA GLU A 54 7.62 27.66 -35.55
C GLU A 54 8.86 27.17 -34.80
N GLU A 55 9.90 28.01 -34.67
CA GLU A 55 11.11 27.70 -33.91
C GLU A 55 10.78 27.58 -32.41
N SER A 56 10.04 28.55 -31.87
CA SER A 56 9.52 28.53 -30.50
C SER A 56 8.61 27.33 -30.25
N ARG A 57 7.84 26.91 -31.26
CA ARG A 57 6.98 25.71 -31.18
C ARG A 57 7.81 24.44 -31.08
N ALA A 58 8.86 24.31 -31.90
CA ALA A 58 9.76 23.17 -31.86
C ALA A 58 10.46 23.08 -30.50
N LYS A 59 11.05 24.19 -30.03
CA LYS A 59 11.70 24.29 -28.72
C LYS A 59 10.77 23.97 -27.55
N LEU A 60 9.54 24.49 -27.57
CA LEU A 60 8.56 24.23 -26.52
C LEU A 60 8.18 22.74 -26.46
N LYS A 61 8.02 22.09 -27.62
CA LYS A 61 7.69 20.67 -27.71
C LYS A 61 8.86 19.79 -27.25
N GLU A 62 10.08 20.15 -27.61
CA GLU A 62 11.29 19.42 -27.22
C GLU A 62 11.57 19.53 -25.71
N GLN A 63 11.60 20.76 -25.17
CA GLN A 63 12.02 21.00 -23.79
C GLN A 63 10.90 20.76 -22.77
N HIS A 64 9.66 21.13 -23.09
CA HIS A 64 8.54 21.11 -22.14
C HIS A 64 7.47 20.06 -22.46
N LYS A 65 7.59 19.36 -23.61
CA LYS A 65 6.63 18.33 -24.05
C LYS A 65 5.18 18.82 -24.09
N CYS A 66 4.97 20.10 -24.38
CA CYS A 66 3.65 20.71 -24.48
C CYS A 66 3.51 21.62 -25.72
N SER A 67 2.26 21.90 -26.12
CA SER A 67 1.94 22.79 -27.25
C SER A 67 1.45 24.18 -26.81
N SER A 68 1.08 24.32 -25.53
CA SER A 68 0.56 25.55 -24.95
C SER A 68 0.92 25.61 -23.46
N VAL A 69 1.01 26.83 -22.93
CA VAL A 69 1.37 27.10 -21.54
C VAL A 69 0.19 27.79 -20.85
N PHE A 70 -0.13 27.32 -19.64
CA PHE A 70 -1.18 27.87 -18.78
C PHE A 70 -0.55 28.31 -17.45
N PRO A 71 -0.11 29.58 -17.32
CA PRO A 71 0.63 30.04 -16.15
C PRO A 71 -0.12 29.82 -14.83
N LEU A 72 -1.42 30.11 -14.82
CA LEU A 72 -2.27 29.92 -13.63
C LEU A 72 -2.28 28.45 -13.19
N ASP A 73 -2.37 27.51 -14.13
CA ASP A 73 -2.37 26.07 -13.81
C ASP A 73 -1.03 25.60 -13.26
N LYS A 74 0.09 26.22 -13.66
CA LYS A 74 1.42 25.90 -13.15
C LYS A 74 1.63 26.41 -11.73
N VAL A 75 1.21 27.64 -11.43
CA VAL A 75 1.23 28.19 -10.06
C VAL A 75 0.35 27.38 -9.11
N LEU A 76 -0.83 26.96 -9.58
CA LEU A 76 -1.74 26.14 -8.79
C LEU A 76 -1.30 24.66 -8.68
N GLY A 77 -0.22 24.25 -9.37
CA GLY A 77 0.26 22.86 -9.34
C GLY A 77 -0.66 21.85 -10.07
N ILE A 78 -1.62 22.34 -10.86
CA ILE A 78 -2.65 21.52 -11.52
C ILE A 78 -2.40 21.27 -13.02
N HIS A 79 -1.29 21.81 -13.55
CA HIS A 79 -0.89 21.71 -14.95
C HIS A 79 -0.51 20.28 -15.38
N LYS A 80 -0.04 19.44 -14.46
CA LYS A 80 0.42 18.05 -14.72
C LYS A 80 -0.47 16.98 -14.10
N LEU A 81 -1.69 17.35 -13.66
CA LEU A 81 -2.57 16.37 -13.03
C LEU A 81 -3.13 15.40 -14.08
N PRO A 82 -3.10 14.08 -13.82
CA PRO A 82 -3.63 13.06 -14.75
C PRO A 82 -5.15 13.11 -14.89
N PHE A 83 -5.83 13.75 -13.93
CA PHE A 83 -7.29 13.85 -13.89
C PHE A 83 -7.75 15.30 -13.76
N LYS A 84 -8.97 15.59 -14.24
CA LYS A 84 -9.64 16.90 -14.08
C LYS A 84 -10.21 17.07 -12.67
N MET A 85 -9.40 16.81 -11.65
CA MET A 85 -9.77 16.94 -10.25
C MET A 85 -8.60 17.45 -9.43
N SER A 86 -8.90 18.10 -8.31
CA SER A 86 -7.85 18.57 -7.38
C SER A 86 -7.09 17.41 -6.72
N PRO A 87 -5.85 17.62 -6.24
CA PRO A 87 -5.10 16.59 -5.51
C PRO A 87 -5.86 16.03 -4.30
N LYS A 88 -6.51 16.91 -3.53
CA LYS A 88 -7.33 16.50 -2.39
C LYS A 88 -8.52 15.62 -2.80
N MET A 89 -9.13 15.89 -3.96
CA MET A 89 -10.19 15.04 -4.50
C MET A 89 -9.66 13.68 -4.95
N MET A 90 -8.47 13.61 -5.56
CA MET A 90 -7.83 12.34 -5.90
C MET A 90 -7.59 11.49 -4.65
N LEU A 91 -7.03 12.10 -3.60
CA LEU A 91 -6.80 11.41 -2.31
C LEU A 91 -8.10 10.93 -1.67
N LEU A 92 -9.19 11.71 -1.81
CA LEU A 92 -10.50 11.28 -1.32
C LEU A 92 -11.03 10.05 -2.08
N CYS A 93 -10.84 10.01 -3.41
CA CYS A 93 -11.15 8.82 -4.22
C CYS A 93 -10.30 7.61 -3.78
N VAL A 94 -9.01 7.81 -3.49
CA VAL A 94 -8.12 6.75 -3.00
C VAL A 94 -8.60 6.22 -1.65
N PHE A 95 -8.90 7.13 -0.72
CA PHE A 95 -9.36 6.80 0.62
C PHE A 95 -10.64 5.95 0.61
N TYR A 96 -11.67 6.34 -0.15
CA TYR A 96 -12.88 5.53 -0.25
C TYR A 96 -12.68 4.29 -1.12
N GLY A 97 -11.83 4.35 -2.16
CA GLY A 97 -11.52 3.20 -3.00
C GLY A 97 -10.90 2.03 -2.24
N GLN A 98 -10.07 2.31 -1.23
CA GLN A 98 -9.45 1.27 -0.38
C GLN A 98 -10.32 0.85 0.82
N ASN A 99 -11.21 1.73 1.30
CA ASN A 99 -12.03 1.49 2.49
C ASN A 99 -13.39 0.85 2.20
N GLN A 100 -13.76 0.70 0.92
CA GLN A 100 -15.06 0.20 0.52
C GLN A 100 -14.97 -1.13 -0.21
N PRO A 101 -15.99 -1.99 -0.12
CA PRO A 101 -15.97 -3.31 -0.75
C PRO A 101 -15.94 -3.26 -2.28
N SER A 102 -16.27 -2.10 -2.88
CA SER A 102 -16.15 -1.87 -4.32
C SER A 102 -16.05 -0.38 -4.66
N TYR A 103 -15.54 -0.07 -5.86
CA TYR A 103 -15.55 1.30 -6.38
C TYR A 103 -16.96 1.85 -6.62
N LYS A 104 -17.97 0.98 -6.77
CA LYS A 104 -19.37 1.40 -6.84
C LYS A 104 -19.84 1.92 -5.47
N ALA A 105 -19.58 1.17 -4.40
CA ALA A 105 -19.90 1.60 -3.04
C ALA A 105 -19.16 2.90 -2.66
N ALA A 106 -17.89 3.04 -3.08
CA ALA A 106 -17.15 4.29 -2.91
C ALA A 106 -17.80 5.48 -3.64
N ALA A 107 -18.28 5.27 -4.87
CA ALA A 107 -18.98 6.30 -5.63
C ALA A 107 -20.33 6.69 -4.99
N GLU A 108 -21.08 5.71 -4.50
CA GLU A 108 -22.36 5.93 -3.79
C GLU A 108 -22.14 6.76 -2.52
N ILE A 109 -21.13 6.44 -1.70
CA ILE A 109 -20.80 7.22 -0.50
C ILE A 109 -20.40 8.67 -0.84
N LEU A 110 -19.60 8.85 -1.90
CA LEU A 110 -19.19 10.18 -2.35
C LEU A 110 -20.38 11.01 -2.86
N ALA A 111 -21.35 10.37 -3.50
CA ALA A 111 -22.58 11.00 -3.94
C ALA A 111 -23.48 11.36 -2.75
N ASP A 112 -23.74 10.41 -1.85
CA ASP A 112 -24.73 10.55 -0.77
C ASP A 112 -24.27 11.48 0.36
N LEU A 113 -23.02 11.34 0.79
CA LEU A 113 -22.47 12.14 1.91
C LEU A 113 -21.70 13.36 1.43
N GLY A 114 -21.00 13.23 0.30
CA GLY A 114 -20.14 14.28 -0.23
C GLY A 114 -20.84 15.23 -1.21
N ASN A 115 -22.02 14.86 -1.74
CA ASN A 115 -22.63 15.50 -2.90
C ASN A 115 -21.64 15.65 -4.08
N ILE A 116 -20.76 14.65 -4.25
CA ILE A 116 -19.71 14.62 -5.27
C ILE A 116 -20.04 13.50 -6.25
N GLN A 117 -20.37 13.89 -7.48
CA GLN A 117 -20.66 12.94 -8.55
C GLN A 117 -19.35 12.49 -9.22
N VAL A 118 -18.95 11.24 -8.96
CA VAL A 118 -17.80 10.61 -9.60
C VAL A 118 -18.13 9.16 -9.93
N SER A 119 -17.78 8.72 -11.15
CA SER A 119 -18.05 7.34 -11.56
C SER A 119 -17.10 6.35 -10.87
N SER A 120 -17.57 5.13 -10.64
CA SER A 120 -16.75 4.03 -10.11
C SER A 120 -15.50 3.76 -10.96
N GLU A 121 -15.60 3.92 -12.28
CA GLU A 121 -14.49 3.78 -13.22
C GLU A 121 -13.46 4.91 -13.07
N THR A 122 -13.91 6.13 -12.79
CA THR A 122 -13.00 7.25 -12.49
C THR A 122 -12.26 7.00 -11.19
N ILE A 123 -12.95 6.55 -10.13
CA ILE A 123 -12.31 6.20 -8.85
C ILE A 123 -11.25 5.13 -9.08
N ARG A 124 -11.58 4.04 -9.80
CA ARG A 124 -10.63 2.97 -10.13
C ARG A 124 -9.38 3.49 -10.83
N LYS A 125 -9.53 4.36 -11.83
CA LYS A 125 -8.38 4.95 -12.55
C LYS A 125 -7.50 5.79 -11.62
N VAL A 126 -8.12 6.60 -10.75
CA VAL A 126 -7.39 7.42 -9.78
C VAL A 126 -6.63 6.55 -8.78
N VAL A 127 -7.29 5.54 -8.22
CA VAL A 127 -6.69 4.58 -7.29
C VAL A 127 -5.50 3.86 -7.93
N ASN A 128 -5.66 3.38 -9.16
CA ASN A 128 -4.58 2.71 -9.87
C ASN A 128 -3.40 3.64 -10.21
N GLU A 129 -3.68 4.88 -10.60
CA GLU A 129 -2.62 5.87 -10.91
C GLU A 129 -1.81 6.26 -9.66
N VAL A 130 -2.50 6.55 -8.55
CA VAL A 130 -1.83 6.94 -7.30
C VAL A 130 -1.14 5.74 -6.67
N GLY A 131 -1.83 4.60 -6.59
CA GLY A 131 -1.27 3.36 -6.07
C GLY A 131 -0.10 2.83 -6.89
N GLY A 132 -0.12 3.00 -8.21
CA GLY A 132 0.99 2.63 -9.09
C GLY A 132 2.26 3.42 -8.79
N LYS A 133 2.15 4.74 -8.59
CA LYS A 133 3.29 5.59 -8.22
C LYS A 133 3.85 5.24 -6.85
N LEU A 134 2.97 5.05 -5.86
CA LEU A 134 3.39 4.61 -4.52
C LEU A 134 4.11 3.26 -4.58
N PHE A 135 3.58 2.33 -5.38
CA PHE A 135 4.20 1.02 -5.57
C PHE A 135 5.59 1.11 -6.24
N GLU A 136 5.75 1.97 -7.26
CA GLU A 136 7.05 2.22 -7.90
C GLU A 136 8.07 2.81 -6.91
N GLU A 137 7.65 3.80 -6.12
CA GLU A 137 8.48 4.41 -5.07
C GLU A 137 8.87 3.39 -3.99
N ASP A 138 7.92 2.58 -3.51
CA ASP A 138 8.16 1.52 -2.53
C ASP A 138 9.12 0.44 -3.07
N CYS A 139 9.00 0.08 -4.35
CA CYS A 139 9.91 -0.88 -5.00
C CYS A 139 11.33 -0.32 -5.14
N ALA A 140 11.47 0.95 -5.55
CA ALA A 140 12.77 1.60 -5.67
C ALA A 140 13.47 1.68 -4.31
N LYS A 141 12.74 2.14 -3.28
CA LYS A 141 13.25 2.27 -1.91
C LYS A 141 13.66 0.92 -1.33
N SER A 142 12.78 -0.07 -1.38
CA SER A 142 13.08 -1.40 -0.82
C SER A 142 14.22 -2.11 -1.56
N GLY A 143 14.33 -1.93 -2.88
CA GLY A 143 15.46 -2.43 -3.66
C GLY A 143 16.78 -1.78 -3.25
N GLU A 144 16.80 -0.45 -3.11
CA GLU A 144 17.97 0.30 -2.66
C GLU A 144 18.42 -0.13 -1.25
N THR A 145 17.49 -0.23 -0.30
CA THR A 145 17.79 -0.70 1.05
C THR A 145 18.34 -2.13 1.03
N TYR A 146 17.72 -3.03 0.27
CA TYR A 146 18.14 -4.43 0.23
C TYR A 146 19.52 -4.64 -0.41
N GLU A 147 19.89 -3.83 -1.42
CA GLU A 147 21.18 -3.93 -2.11
C GLU A 147 22.33 -3.23 -1.36
N ASN A 148 22.06 -2.08 -0.75
CA ASN A 148 23.10 -1.20 -0.22
C ASN A 148 23.21 -1.17 1.31
N CYS A 149 22.21 -1.67 2.04
CA CYS A 149 22.25 -1.67 3.50
C CYS A 149 23.25 -2.73 3.99
N SER A 150 24.35 -2.26 4.57
CA SER A 150 25.24 -3.11 5.35
C SER A 150 24.72 -3.17 6.78
N ILE A 151 24.29 -4.36 7.20
CA ILE A 151 23.88 -4.60 8.58
C ILE A 151 25.11 -4.97 9.40
N ASP A 152 25.48 -4.08 10.31
CA ASP A 152 26.44 -4.41 11.37
C ASP A 152 25.69 -5.12 12.49
N PHE A 153 25.87 -6.44 12.60
CA PHE A 153 25.20 -7.25 13.60
C PHE A 153 25.78 -6.95 14.98
N ASN A 154 25.23 -5.91 15.61
CA ASN A 154 25.44 -5.67 17.02
C ASN A 154 24.87 -6.86 17.83
N PRO A 155 25.55 -7.28 18.92
CA PRO A 155 24.98 -8.29 19.80
C PRO A 155 23.60 -7.85 20.27
N PRO A 156 22.57 -8.71 20.18
CA PRO A 156 21.22 -8.34 20.54
C PRO A 156 21.12 -7.99 22.02
N ASP A 157 20.49 -6.86 22.33
CA ASP A 157 19.96 -6.59 23.66
C ASP A 157 18.81 -7.58 23.91
N GLU A 158 18.95 -8.41 24.95
CA GLU A 158 17.99 -9.45 25.30
C GLU A 158 16.57 -8.91 25.54
N ASN A 159 16.42 -7.61 25.83
CA ASN A 159 15.13 -6.97 26.07
C ASN A 159 14.54 -6.27 24.82
N ALA A 160 15.34 -6.09 23.76
CA ALA A 160 14.94 -5.38 22.56
C ALA A 160 14.59 -6.39 21.45
N ILE A 161 13.30 -6.71 21.32
CA ILE A 161 12.82 -7.70 20.34
C ILE A 161 12.09 -6.98 19.20
N LEU A 162 12.40 -7.41 17.98
CA LEU A 162 11.68 -7.04 16.77
C LEU A 162 10.87 -8.26 16.30
N TYR A 163 9.56 -8.19 16.42
CA TYR A 163 8.66 -9.24 15.96
C TYR A 163 8.31 -9.03 14.49
N ALA A 164 8.37 -10.13 13.72
CA ALA A 164 7.95 -10.19 12.33
C ALA A 164 6.94 -11.34 12.15
N GLU A 165 5.68 -11.03 11.85
CA GLU A 165 4.69 -12.04 11.49
C GLU A 165 4.59 -12.11 9.97
N VAL A 166 4.78 -13.30 9.39
CA VAL A 166 4.76 -13.49 7.93
C VAL A 166 3.76 -14.57 7.55
N ASP A 167 2.89 -14.25 6.61
CA ASP A 167 1.80 -15.11 6.17
C ASP A 167 1.51 -14.96 4.66
N GLY A 168 0.86 -15.98 4.10
CA GLY A 168 0.39 -16.04 2.71
C GLY A 168 -1.12 -16.16 2.63
N ALA A 169 -1.77 -15.29 1.86
CA ALA A 169 -3.22 -15.32 1.63
C ALA A 169 -3.55 -15.55 0.15
N ALA A 170 -4.41 -16.53 -0.13
CA ALA A 170 -4.87 -16.80 -1.49
C ALA A 170 -5.92 -15.75 -1.95
N LEU A 171 -5.63 -15.08 -3.05
CA LEU A 171 -6.49 -14.11 -3.73
C LEU A 171 -6.88 -14.66 -5.11
N ASN A 172 -8.18 -14.65 -5.43
CA ASN A 172 -8.64 -15.01 -6.77
C ASN A 172 -8.66 -13.76 -7.66
N THR A 173 -7.93 -13.81 -8.77
CA THR A 173 -7.87 -12.74 -9.76
C THR A 173 -8.63 -13.13 -11.02
N ARG A 174 -8.89 -12.19 -11.95
CA ARG A 174 -9.56 -12.54 -13.22
C ARG A 174 -8.60 -13.05 -14.30
N THR A 175 -7.30 -12.87 -14.09
CA THR A 175 -6.26 -13.14 -15.08
C THR A 175 -5.62 -14.49 -14.77
N LYS A 176 -5.50 -15.35 -15.78
CA LYS A 176 -4.78 -16.62 -15.66
C LYS A 176 -3.27 -16.39 -15.69
N ASP A 177 -2.53 -17.18 -14.92
CA ASP A 177 -1.06 -17.25 -15.09
C ASP A 177 -0.72 -18.21 -16.23
N ASP A 178 0.58 -18.39 -16.46
CA ASP A 178 1.13 -19.31 -17.45
C ASP A 178 0.68 -20.77 -17.22
N ASN A 179 0.28 -21.11 -15.99
CA ASN A 179 -0.23 -22.42 -15.60
C ASN A 179 -1.77 -22.50 -15.67
N GLY A 180 -2.44 -21.46 -16.16
CA GLY A 180 -3.90 -21.41 -16.28
C GLY A 180 -4.66 -21.12 -14.98
N SER A 181 -3.96 -20.90 -13.86
CA SER A 181 -4.55 -20.60 -12.55
C SER A 181 -4.91 -19.13 -12.43
N THR A 182 -6.07 -18.85 -11.84
CA THR A 182 -6.51 -17.50 -11.49
C THR A 182 -6.15 -17.10 -10.06
N TRP A 183 -5.71 -18.07 -9.25
CA TRP A 183 -5.31 -17.85 -7.86
C TRP A 183 -3.90 -17.27 -7.79
N ARG A 184 -3.73 -16.27 -6.94
CA ARG A 184 -2.47 -15.65 -6.59
C ARG A 184 -2.32 -15.69 -5.08
N GLU A 185 -1.09 -15.69 -4.61
CA GLU A 185 -0.80 -15.60 -3.19
C GLU A 185 -0.29 -14.19 -2.89
N ASN A 186 -1.03 -13.46 -2.07
CA ASN A 186 -0.57 -12.23 -1.45
C ASN A 186 0.31 -12.57 -0.25
N LYS A 187 1.45 -11.91 -0.15
CA LYS A 187 2.40 -12.07 0.96
C LYS A 187 2.23 -10.90 1.90
N LEU A 188 2.05 -11.19 3.18
CA LEU A 188 1.83 -10.20 4.22
C LEU A 188 2.94 -10.33 5.26
N GLY A 189 3.54 -9.19 5.61
CA GLY A 189 4.43 -9.04 6.74
C GLY A 189 3.84 -8.03 7.72
N VAL A 190 3.95 -8.32 9.01
CA VAL A 190 3.62 -7.39 10.10
C VAL A 190 4.86 -7.26 10.98
N CYS A 191 5.19 -6.03 11.35
CA CYS A 191 6.30 -5.74 12.24
C CYS A 191 5.85 -4.92 13.45
N PHE A 192 6.34 -5.26 14.63
CA PHE A 192 6.18 -4.48 15.86
C PHE A 192 7.34 -4.74 16.83
N LYS A 193 7.61 -3.79 17.71
CA LYS A 193 8.71 -3.90 18.70
C LYS A 193 8.17 -4.39 20.04
N SER A 194 9.03 -4.98 20.86
CA SER A 194 8.70 -5.29 22.27
C SER A 194 8.21 -4.06 23.04
N ASP A 195 8.77 -2.88 22.74
CA ASP A 195 8.40 -1.58 23.33
C ASP A 195 6.91 -1.20 23.11
N ASP A 196 6.33 -1.70 22.01
CA ASP A 196 4.96 -1.41 21.60
C ASP A 196 3.93 -2.37 22.24
N ILE A 197 4.39 -3.36 23.01
CA ILE A 197 3.53 -4.31 23.72
C ILE A 197 3.21 -3.75 25.11
N LYS A 198 1.95 -3.36 25.33
CA LYS A 198 1.45 -2.93 26.64
C LYS A 198 0.67 -4.03 27.33
N GLN A 199 0.92 -4.16 28.62
CA GLN A 199 0.17 -5.05 29.49
C GLN A 199 -0.94 -4.26 30.19
N TYR A 200 -2.12 -4.84 30.26
CA TYR A 200 -3.23 -4.28 31.03
C TYR A 200 -4.04 -5.40 31.67
N VAL A 201 -4.73 -5.07 32.76
CA VAL A 201 -5.68 -6.00 33.39
C VAL A 201 -7.05 -5.76 32.77
N ASN A 202 -7.66 -6.79 32.21
CA ASN A 202 -8.99 -6.70 31.64
C ASN A 202 -10.00 -6.40 32.77
N PRO A 203 -10.72 -5.26 32.74
CA PRO A 203 -11.62 -4.88 33.83
C PRO A 203 -12.84 -5.80 33.96
N ARG A 204 -13.16 -6.60 32.93
CA ARG A 204 -14.29 -7.54 32.93
C ARG A 204 -13.92 -8.93 33.43
N THR A 205 -12.74 -9.44 33.07
CA THR A 205 -12.32 -10.81 33.42
C THR A 205 -11.32 -10.84 34.58
N GLY A 206 -10.59 -9.75 34.81
CA GLY A 206 -9.48 -9.67 35.76
C GLY A 206 -8.17 -10.27 35.24
N ASP A 207 -8.13 -10.75 33.99
CA ASP A 207 -6.95 -11.39 33.41
C ASP A 207 -5.92 -10.36 32.94
N LEU A 208 -4.64 -10.71 33.02
CA LEU A 208 -3.56 -9.96 32.39
C LEU A 208 -3.58 -10.20 30.88
N GLU A 209 -3.79 -9.14 30.11
CA GLU A 209 -3.82 -9.16 28.65
C GLU A 209 -2.73 -8.25 28.06
N HIS A 210 -2.37 -8.53 26.80
CA HIS A 210 -1.38 -7.79 26.05
C HIS A 210 -2.03 -7.09 24.86
N ARG A 211 -1.61 -5.86 24.58
CA ARG A 211 -2.01 -5.10 23.39
C ARG A 211 -0.79 -4.54 22.70
N ILE A 212 -0.75 -4.71 21.39
CA ILE A 212 0.24 -4.07 20.52
C ILE A 212 -0.32 -2.70 20.13
N GLU A 213 0.36 -1.63 20.53
CA GLU A 213 -0.07 -0.25 20.27
C GLU A 213 0.31 0.23 18.87
N ALA A 214 1.51 -0.13 18.41
CA ALA A 214 2.03 0.24 17.11
C ALA A 214 2.50 -0.98 16.33
N ARG A 215 2.18 -0.99 15.04
CA ARG A 215 2.56 -2.05 14.09
C ARG A 215 2.62 -1.50 12.68
N GLN A 216 3.59 -1.97 11.93
CA GLN A 216 3.78 -1.66 10.52
C GLN A 216 3.42 -2.89 9.68
N TYR A 217 2.88 -2.64 8.49
CA TYR A 217 2.45 -3.67 7.56
C TYR A 217 3.16 -3.51 6.23
N VAL A 218 3.46 -4.64 5.62
CA VAL A 218 3.91 -4.74 4.24
C VAL A 218 3.11 -5.82 3.54
N SER A 219 2.60 -5.52 2.35
CA SER A 219 1.83 -6.48 1.55
C SER A 219 2.36 -6.49 0.12
N TYR A 220 2.55 -7.67 -0.46
CA TYR A 220 3.05 -7.81 -1.82
C TYR A 220 2.34 -8.94 -2.56
N LEU A 221 1.68 -8.60 -3.66
CA LEU A 221 1.04 -9.58 -4.54
C LEU A 221 2.04 -10.02 -5.62
N GLY A 222 2.80 -11.07 -5.35
CA GLY A 222 3.78 -11.58 -6.30
C GLY A 222 4.74 -12.62 -5.74
N LYS A 223 5.95 -12.66 -6.32
CA LYS A 223 7.00 -13.61 -5.95
C LYS A 223 7.59 -13.28 -4.57
N ALA A 224 7.99 -14.31 -3.83
CA ALA A 224 8.64 -14.16 -2.52
C ALA A 224 9.96 -13.37 -2.59
N VAL A 225 10.69 -13.52 -3.70
CA VAL A 225 11.97 -12.84 -3.95
C VAL A 225 11.85 -11.31 -3.98
N GLU A 226 10.70 -10.77 -4.36
CA GLU A 226 10.45 -9.33 -4.29
C GLU A 226 9.89 -8.92 -2.93
N PHE A 227 8.94 -9.69 -2.39
CA PHE A 227 8.37 -9.44 -1.06
C PHE A 227 9.44 -9.32 0.04
N ARG A 228 10.46 -10.17 0.00
CA ARG A 228 11.53 -10.16 1.02
C ARG A 228 12.26 -8.81 1.10
N LYS A 229 12.42 -8.10 -0.03
CA LYS A 229 13.06 -6.78 -0.07
C LYS A 229 12.25 -5.76 0.71
N HIS A 230 10.93 -5.76 0.53
CA HIS A 230 10.03 -4.86 1.24
C HIS A 230 9.94 -5.20 2.74
N LEU A 231 9.93 -6.49 3.10
CA LEU A 231 9.97 -6.92 4.50
C LEU A 231 11.29 -6.50 5.17
N PHE A 232 12.42 -6.67 4.47
CA PHE A 232 13.73 -6.28 4.96
C PHE A 232 13.82 -4.77 5.18
N ASP A 233 13.36 -3.96 4.22
CA ASP A 233 13.28 -2.50 4.36
C ASP A 233 12.47 -2.09 5.60
N MET A 234 11.28 -2.67 5.79
CA MET A 234 10.45 -2.42 6.97
C MET A 234 11.16 -2.81 8.28
N LEU A 235 11.89 -3.95 8.31
CA LEU A 235 12.58 -4.39 9.51
C LEU A 235 13.80 -3.50 9.82
N VAL A 236 14.55 -3.07 8.81
CA VAL A 236 15.66 -2.11 8.96
C VAL A 236 15.16 -0.78 9.53
N GLU A 237 14.05 -0.26 9.01
CA GLU A 237 13.40 0.95 9.56
C GLU A 237 13.02 0.82 11.04
N ASN A 238 12.69 -0.39 11.49
CA ASN A 238 12.28 -0.68 12.86
C ASN A 238 13.44 -1.17 13.75
N GLY A 239 14.69 -1.09 13.27
CA GLY A 239 15.89 -1.34 14.08
C GLY A 239 16.49 -2.73 13.92
N TYR A 240 16.19 -3.44 12.83
CA TYR A 240 16.98 -4.63 12.46
C TYR A 240 18.44 -4.23 12.20
N GLY A 241 19.37 -5.01 12.75
CA GLY A 241 20.80 -4.67 12.79
C GLY A 241 21.22 -3.75 13.95
N GLN A 242 20.27 -3.12 14.64
CA GLN A 242 20.56 -2.15 15.70
C GLN A 242 20.41 -2.77 17.09
N GLY A 243 20.97 -3.97 17.28
CA GLY A 243 20.95 -4.69 18.56
C GLY A 243 19.58 -5.25 18.95
N ARG A 244 18.63 -5.37 18.01
CA ARG A 244 17.33 -6.04 18.27
C ARG A 244 17.37 -7.49 17.83
N GLN A 245 16.93 -8.40 18.70
CA GLN A 245 16.70 -9.79 18.33
C GLN A 245 15.45 -9.89 17.45
N VAL A 246 15.57 -10.52 16.27
CA VAL A 246 14.41 -10.78 15.42
C VAL A 246 13.72 -12.07 15.83
N VAL A 247 12.43 -11.99 16.09
CA VAL A 247 11.54 -13.14 16.28
C VAL A 247 10.58 -13.21 15.10
N LEU A 248 10.69 -14.25 14.29
CA LEU A 248 9.84 -14.45 13.12
C LEU A 248 8.75 -15.48 13.45
N LEU A 249 7.49 -15.11 13.25
CA LEU A 249 6.31 -15.96 13.41
C LEU A 249 5.74 -16.31 12.04
N SER A 250 5.54 -17.60 11.74
CA SER A 250 4.88 -17.99 10.48
C SER A 250 4.14 -19.33 10.56
N ASP A 251 3.41 -19.64 9.49
CA ASP A 251 2.66 -20.89 9.28
C ASP A 251 3.54 -22.10 8.90
N GLY A 252 4.85 -21.90 8.75
CA GLY A 252 5.80 -22.93 8.33
C GLY A 252 5.93 -23.12 6.82
N ALA A 253 5.41 -22.21 5.99
CA ALA A 253 5.62 -22.27 4.55
C ALA A 253 7.13 -22.24 4.18
N ALA A 254 7.52 -23.09 3.23
CA ALA A 254 8.93 -23.27 2.85
C ALA A 254 9.59 -21.97 2.35
N TRP A 255 8.85 -21.13 1.63
CA TRP A 255 9.38 -19.86 1.14
C TRP A 255 9.68 -18.86 2.28
N ILE A 256 8.93 -18.92 3.39
CA ILE A 256 9.18 -18.09 4.57
C ILE A 256 10.42 -18.60 5.31
N ALA A 257 10.55 -19.91 5.46
CA ALA A 257 11.71 -20.53 6.11
C ALA A 257 13.01 -20.23 5.35
N ASN A 258 13.00 -20.34 4.01
CA ASN A 258 14.16 -20.01 3.18
C ASN A 258 14.54 -18.53 3.30
N MET A 259 13.55 -17.63 3.20
CA MET A 259 13.75 -16.19 3.40
C MET A 259 14.32 -15.88 4.80
N ALA A 260 13.82 -16.54 5.85
CA ALA A 260 14.30 -16.35 7.22
C ALA A 260 15.77 -16.73 7.38
N GLN A 261 16.19 -17.84 6.75
CA GLN A 261 17.57 -18.30 6.79
C GLN A 261 18.53 -17.42 5.98
N GLU A 262 18.08 -16.92 4.84
CA GLU A 262 18.89 -16.09 3.93
C GLU A 262 19.04 -14.65 4.44
N ASP A 263 17.93 -14.00 4.80
CA ASP A 263 17.90 -12.56 5.07
C ASP A 263 18.07 -12.21 6.56
N TYR A 264 17.72 -13.14 7.46
CA TYR A 264 17.70 -12.92 8.91
C TYR A 264 18.51 -13.97 9.68
N PRO A 265 19.83 -14.06 9.47
CA PRO A 265 20.68 -15.02 10.17
C PRO A 265 20.59 -14.80 11.69
N GLY A 266 20.33 -15.89 12.42
CA GLY A 266 20.18 -15.85 13.89
C GLY A 266 18.81 -15.42 14.39
N CYS A 267 17.82 -15.20 13.51
CA CYS A 267 16.44 -14.98 13.95
C CYS A 267 15.87 -16.21 14.69
N LEU A 268 15.05 -15.95 15.70
CA LEU A 268 14.27 -16.99 16.36
C LEU A 268 12.99 -17.23 15.55
N HIS A 269 12.98 -18.29 14.74
CA HIS A 269 11.82 -18.67 13.94
C HIS A 269 10.88 -19.58 14.74
N ILE A 270 9.67 -19.12 15.01
CA ILE A 270 8.64 -19.82 15.78
C ILE A 270 7.45 -20.15 14.86
N LEU A 271 7.02 -21.41 14.90
CA LEU A 271 5.81 -21.85 14.22
C LEU A 271 4.57 -21.36 14.97
N ASP A 272 3.65 -20.68 14.27
CA ASP A 272 2.36 -20.29 14.84
C ASP A 272 1.46 -21.53 15.06
N ILE A 273 1.28 -21.87 16.33
CA ILE A 273 0.45 -23.00 16.76
C ILE A 273 -1.03 -22.82 16.43
N THR A 274 -1.51 -21.59 16.23
CA THR A 274 -2.90 -21.31 15.87
C THR A 274 -3.18 -21.85 14.48
N TRP A 275 -2.28 -21.62 13.53
CA TRP A 275 -2.34 -22.24 12.20
C TRP A 275 -2.32 -23.77 12.30
N MET A 276 -1.43 -24.35 13.11
CA MET A 276 -1.37 -25.80 13.32
C MET A 276 -2.70 -26.37 13.87
N LYS A 277 -3.32 -25.68 14.83
CA LYS A 277 -4.63 -26.05 15.40
C LYS A 277 -5.77 -25.90 14.39
N MET A 278 -5.71 -24.94 13.48
CA MET A 278 -6.69 -24.80 12.38
C MET A 278 -6.56 -25.95 11.38
N PHE A 279 -5.35 -26.31 10.97
CA PHE A 279 -5.11 -27.42 10.05
C PHE A 279 -5.58 -28.77 10.60
N THR A 280 -5.34 -29.03 11.88
CA THR A 280 -5.73 -30.29 12.54
C THR A 280 -7.23 -30.43 12.79
N ARG A 281 -7.98 -29.32 12.75
CA ARG A 281 -9.45 -29.29 12.93
C ARG A 281 -10.24 -29.37 11.62
N MET A 282 -9.59 -29.34 10.45
CA MET A 282 -10.25 -29.50 9.16
C MET A 282 -10.31 -30.99 8.74
N PRO A 283 -11.51 -31.60 8.64
CA PRO A 283 -11.62 -33.00 8.25
C PRO A 283 -11.22 -33.25 6.77
N GLY A 284 -10.32 -34.21 6.55
CA GLY A 284 -10.34 -35.11 5.38
C GLY A 284 -9.81 -34.63 4.02
N LYS A 285 -9.53 -33.34 3.76
CA LYS A 285 -9.06 -32.89 2.42
C LYS A 285 -7.68 -32.23 2.35
N CYS A 286 -7.15 -31.64 3.44
CA CYS A 286 -5.82 -30.99 3.41
C CYS A 286 -4.63 -31.95 3.54
N PHE A 287 -4.83 -33.18 4.01
CA PHE A 287 -3.72 -34.15 4.15
C PHE A 287 -3.06 -34.52 2.80
N ARG A 288 -3.73 -34.25 1.66
CA ARG A 288 -3.20 -34.52 0.33
C ARG A 288 -2.19 -33.46 -0.15
N MET A 289 -2.24 -32.23 0.36
CA MET A 289 -1.23 -31.19 0.08
C MET A 289 0.05 -31.39 0.88
N MET A 290 -0.04 -31.89 2.11
CA MET A 290 1.12 -32.08 2.99
C MET A 290 2.01 -33.27 2.59
N LYS A 291 1.47 -34.26 1.86
CA LYS A 291 2.27 -35.39 1.33
C LYS A 291 3.30 -34.97 0.27
N ALA A 292 3.20 -33.77 -0.31
CA ALA A 292 4.15 -33.29 -1.31
C ALA A 292 5.40 -32.64 -0.72
N SER A 293 5.45 -32.40 0.59
CA SER A 293 6.58 -31.72 1.25
C SER A 293 6.84 -32.32 2.63
N THR A 294 7.93 -33.08 2.73
CA THR A 294 8.64 -33.53 3.94
C THR A 294 8.10 -34.73 4.75
N ALA A 295 9.05 -35.62 5.09
CA ALA A 295 8.87 -36.86 5.84
C ALA A 295 8.46 -36.69 7.32
N HIS A 296 8.31 -35.46 7.82
CA HIS A 296 7.96 -35.18 9.21
C HIS A 296 6.46 -35.33 9.51
N GLY A 297 5.58 -35.28 8.49
CA GLY A 297 4.13 -35.37 8.65
C GLY A 297 3.58 -36.74 9.08
N GLN A 298 4.37 -37.81 9.01
CA GLN A 298 3.90 -39.17 9.36
C GLN A 298 3.82 -39.45 10.87
N LYS A 299 4.57 -38.74 11.71
CA LYS A 299 4.60 -39.01 13.17
C LYS A 299 3.44 -38.38 13.95
N ILE A 300 2.76 -37.37 13.40
CA ILE A 300 1.76 -36.57 14.13
C ILE A 300 0.32 -37.13 13.96
N SER A 301 0.05 -37.94 12.93
CA SER A 301 -1.31 -38.43 12.64
C SER A 301 -1.88 -39.39 13.70
N ALA A 302 -1.04 -40.02 14.52
CA ALA A 302 -1.46 -41.06 15.47
C ALA A 302 -2.06 -40.54 16.79
N ARG A 303 -2.02 -39.22 17.07
CA ARG A 303 -2.42 -38.68 18.39
C ARG A 303 -3.68 -37.82 18.44
N CYS A 304 -4.25 -37.38 17.30
CA CYS A 304 -5.32 -36.37 17.29
C CYS A 304 -6.74 -36.90 17.03
N SER A 305 -6.97 -38.22 17.01
CA SER A 305 -8.29 -38.81 16.76
C SER A 305 -9.16 -38.88 18.03
N ALA A 306 -9.47 -37.74 18.64
CA ALA A 306 -10.58 -37.61 19.60
C ALA A 306 -10.79 -36.13 19.94
N MET A 307 -11.72 -35.44 19.27
CA MET A 307 -12.47 -34.31 19.84
C MET A 307 -13.55 -33.84 18.88
N ASP A 308 -14.80 -34.20 19.19
CA ASP A 308 -16.02 -33.59 18.65
C ASP A 308 -16.12 -32.13 19.11
N VAL A 309 -16.37 -31.18 18.20
CA VAL A 309 -16.71 -29.80 18.58
C VAL A 309 -17.79 -29.21 17.67
N SER A 310 -18.81 -28.67 18.34
CA SER A 310 -20.11 -28.21 17.85
C SER A 310 -20.13 -26.79 17.24
N MET A 311 -21.23 -26.49 16.54
CA MET A 311 -21.59 -25.28 15.76
C MET A 311 -21.40 -23.88 16.40
N LYS A 312 -20.94 -23.74 17.66
CA LYS A 312 -20.71 -22.42 18.29
C LYS A 312 -19.58 -21.61 17.64
N TYR A 313 -18.68 -22.24 16.90
CA TYR A 313 -17.48 -21.61 16.34
C TYR A 313 -17.69 -20.88 15.00
N LEU A 314 -18.78 -21.15 14.27
CA LEU A 314 -19.08 -20.50 12.99
C LEU A 314 -19.39 -18.99 13.12
N ARG A 315 -19.90 -18.53 14.27
CA ARG A 315 -20.09 -17.08 14.53
C ARG A 315 -18.77 -16.36 14.83
N TYR A 316 -17.79 -17.04 15.41
CA TYR A 316 -16.45 -16.48 15.64
C TYR A 316 -15.72 -16.25 14.30
N TRP A 317 -16.00 -17.10 13.30
CA TRP A 317 -15.43 -17.03 11.95
C TRP A 317 -15.89 -15.82 11.13
N GLN A 318 -17.16 -15.41 11.24
CA GLN A 318 -17.63 -14.19 10.55
C GLN A 318 -16.99 -12.92 11.12
N HIS A 319 -16.82 -12.83 12.44
CA HIS A 319 -16.16 -11.68 13.06
C HIS A 319 -14.64 -11.65 12.78
N TYR A 320 -13.96 -12.79 12.73
CA TYR A 320 -12.50 -12.85 12.53
C TYR A 320 -12.07 -12.47 11.10
N LEU A 321 -12.84 -12.87 10.07
CA LEU A 321 -12.60 -12.45 8.68
C LEU A 321 -12.99 -11.00 8.42
N GLN A 322 -14.09 -10.52 9.02
CA GLN A 322 -14.47 -9.11 8.94
C GLN A 322 -13.41 -8.21 9.59
N PHE A 323 -12.83 -8.64 10.72
CA PHE A 323 -11.80 -7.89 11.45
C PHE A 323 -10.43 -7.86 10.74
N LYS A 324 -10.01 -8.94 10.05
CA LYS A 324 -8.77 -8.93 9.25
C LYS A 324 -8.92 -8.10 7.97
N ILE A 325 -10.12 -8.01 7.39
CA ILE A 325 -10.38 -7.17 6.20
C ILE A 325 -10.53 -5.69 6.59
N GLU A 326 -11.17 -5.37 7.72
CA GLU A 326 -11.31 -3.97 8.19
C GLU A 326 -10.00 -3.34 8.67
N ILE A 327 -9.00 -4.12 9.11
CA ILE A 327 -7.70 -3.58 9.55
C ILE A 327 -6.76 -3.25 8.37
N ALA A 328 -6.89 -3.94 7.24
CA ALA A 328 -6.16 -3.58 6.03
C ALA A 328 -6.62 -2.22 5.44
N SER A 329 -7.78 -1.72 5.86
CA SER A 329 -8.38 -0.48 5.37
C SER A 329 -8.01 0.78 6.18
N ILE A 330 -7.45 0.64 7.39
CA ILE A 330 -7.33 1.77 8.35
C ILE A 330 -5.94 2.44 8.45
N CYS A 331 -4.84 1.87 7.94
CA CYS A 331 -3.51 2.42 8.24
C CYS A 331 -2.80 3.13 7.06
N ARG A 332 -3.04 4.44 6.92
CA ARG A 332 -2.03 5.52 6.71
C ARG A 332 -2.74 6.86 6.43
N ILE A 333 -3.23 7.55 7.47
CA ILE A 333 -3.21 9.02 7.57
C ILE A 333 -3.14 9.39 9.07
N THR A 334 -1.91 9.55 9.55
CA THR A 334 -1.53 10.67 10.43
C THR A 334 -0.26 11.26 9.86
#